data_AF-A0A143YUP3-F1
#
_entry.id   AF-A0A143YUP3-F1
#
_cell.length_a   1.000
_cell.length_b   1.000
_cell.length_c   1.000
_cell.angle_alpha   90.00
_cell.angle_beta   90.00
_cell.angle_gamma   90.00
#
_symmetry.space_group_name_H-M   'P 1'
#
loop_
_entity.id
_entity.type
_entity.pdbx_description
1 polymer ?
#
loop_
_entity_poly.entity_id
_entity_poly.type
_entity_poly.pdbx_seq_one_letter_code
_entity_poly.pdbx_strand_id
1 'polypeptide(L)'
;MSQKNSKLTKNKLKKKYLKQIASTGKNSVNYICLQCGINEAIPKEVVDEFDQMDEGDLLDAPRFTCENCGGEMYPEHYKSIHGLEYKLSDYQKK
;
A
#
# COMPACT_ATOMS: atom_id res chain seq x y z
N MET A 1 -35.40 19.01 26.73
CA MET A 1 -33.95 19.06 27.02
C MET A 1 -33.20 18.40 25.86
N SER A 2 -32.02 18.93 25.56
CA SER A 2 -31.34 18.92 24.26
C SER A 2 -31.00 17.54 23.69
N GLN A 3 -31.26 17.39 22.39
CA GLN A 3 -30.80 16.31 21.52
C GLN A 3 -29.26 16.31 21.46
N LYS A 4 -28.59 15.16 21.66
CA LYS A 4 -27.15 15.00 21.40
C LYS A 4 -26.93 13.82 20.44
N ASN A 5 -26.71 14.20 19.19
CA ASN A 5 -26.46 13.37 18.00
C ASN A 5 -25.27 12.40 18.17
N SER A 6 -25.54 11.10 18.28
CA SER A 6 -24.59 10.00 18.04
C SER A 6 -24.48 9.65 16.55
N LYS A 7 -24.26 10.67 15.72
CA LYS A 7 -23.88 10.54 14.30
C LYS A 7 -22.58 11.30 14.07
N LEU A 8 -21.47 10.81 14.63
CA LEU A 8 -20.17 11.07 14.00
C LEU A 8 -20.18 10.33 12.66
N THR A 9 -20.72 11.03 11.66
CA THR A 9 -20.97 10.56 10.31
C THR A 9 -19.72 9.93 9.72
N LYS A 10 -19.82 8.67 9.25
CA LYS A 10 -18.81 7.94 8.46
C LYS A 10 -18.08 8.82 7.43
N ASN A 11 -18.76 9.85 6.90
CA ASN A 11 -18.22 10.87 6.01
C ASN A 11 -17.03 11.68 6.57
N LYS A 12 -16.96 11.93 7.88
CA LYS A 12 -15.88 12.73 8.49
C LYS A 12 -14.57 11.93 8.59
N LEU A 13 -14.69 10.62 8.88
CA LEU A 13 -13.56 9.68 8.84
C LEU A 13 -13.08 9.49 7.40
N LYS A 14 -14.01 9.26 6.46
CA LYS A 14 -13.71 9.11 5.03
C LYS A 14 -13.00 10.34 4.45
N LYS A 15 -13.41 11.55 4.86
CA LYS A 15 -12.79 12.82 4.42
C LYS A 15 -11.43 13.09 5.08
N LYS A 16 -11.16 12.50 6.26
CA LYS A 16 -9.84 12.53 6.91
C LYS A 16 -8.86 11.59 6.22
N TYR A 17 -9.29 10.35 5.93
CA TYR A 17 -8.52 9.39 5.13
C TYR A 17 -8.18 9.95 3.74
N LEU A 18 -9.16 10.51 3.01
CA LEU A 18 -8.89 11.15 1.71
C LEU A 18 -7.90 12.33 1.77
N LYS A 19 -7.86 13.05 2.90
CA LYS A 19 -6.90 14.14 3.12
C LYS A 19 -5.50 13.66 3.47
N GLN A 20 -5.37 12.51 4.14
CA GLN A 20 -4.07 11.86 4.37
C GLN A 20 -3.50 11.36 3.03
N ILE A 21 -4.30 10.63 2.25
CA ILE A 21 -3.91 10.11 0.93
C ILE A 21 -3.45 11.24 -0.02
N ALA A 22 -4.10 12.41 0.01
CA ALA A 22 -3.74 13.56 -0.83
C ALA A 22 -2.49 14.32 -0.35
N SER A 23 -2.08 14.16 0.91
CA SER A 23 -0.91 14.87 1.49
C SER A 23 0.40 14.09 1.35
N THR A 24 0.33 12.82 0.94
CA THR A 24 1.46 11.88 0.90
C THR A 24 2.04 11.70 -0.49
N GLY A 25 2.01 12.77 -1.29
CA GLY A 25 2.46 12.78 -2.68
C GLY A 25 3.98 12.92 -2.89
N LYS A 26 4.84 12.26 -2.12
CA LYS A 26 6.31 12.36 -2.33
C LYS A 26 7.05 11.06 -2.63
N ASN A 27 6.53 9.89 -2.26
CA ASN A 27 7.13 8.61 -2.60
C ASN A 27 6.06 7.63 -3.09
N SER A 28 5.96 7.44 -4.40
CA SER A 28 5.29 6.26 -5.00
C SER A 28 6.31 5.15 -5.20
N VAL A 29 5.86 3.91 -5.05
CA VAL A 29 6.61 2.68 -5.24
C VAL A 29 6.11 2.05 -6.53
N ASN A 30 7.01 1.73 -7.45
CA ASN A 30 6.65 1.00 -8.66
C ASN A 30 6.50 -0.48 -8.32
N TYR A 31 5.36 -1.04 -8.62
CA TYR A 31 5.05 -2.46 -8.52
C TYR A 31 5.08 -3.08 -9.90
N ILE A 32 5.78 -4.19 -10.07
CA ILE A 32 5.86 -4.90 -11.33
C ILE A 32 5.17 -6.24 -11.16
N CYS A 33 4.27 -6.57 -12.09
CA CYS A 33 3.65 -7.88 -12.12
C CYS A 33 4.67 -8.94 -12.55
N LEU A 34 4.80 -10.00 -11.76
CA LEU A 34 5.70 -11.13 -12.05
C LEU A 34 5.20 -12.01 -13.21
N GLN A 35 3.91 -11.91 -13.57
CA GLN A 35 3.29 -12.69 -14.63
C GLN A 35 3.32 -11.96 -15.98
N CYS A 36 2.84 -10.71 -16.02
CA CYS A 36 2.69 -9.96 -17.27
C CYS A 36 3.71 -8.81 -17.46
N GLY A 37 4.48 -8.46 -16.43
CA GLY A 37 5.49 -7.39 -16.51
C GLY A 37 4.94 -5.97 -16.52
N ILE A 38 3.65 -5.76 -16.27
CA ILE A 38 3.09 -4.41 -16.15
C ILE A 38 3.61 -3.73 -14.90
N ASN A 39 3.86 -2.41 -14.98
CA ASN A 39 4.24 -1.60 -13.85
C ASN A 39 3.07 -0.71 -13.39
N GLU A 40 2.88 -0.63 -12.07
CA GLU A 40 1.85 0.19 -11.43
C GLU A 40 2.49 1.01 -10.31
N ALA A 41 2.23 2.32 -10.30
CA ALA A 41 2.76 3.22 -9.28
C ALA A 41 1.80 3.25 -8.09
N ILE A 42 2.18 2.59 -6.99
CA ILE A 42 1.39 2.54 -5.76
C ILE A 42 1.99 3.51 -4.74
N PRO A 43 1.21 4.39 -4.11
CA PRO A 43 1.73 5.32 -3.11
C PRO A 43 2.31 4.58 -1.91
N LYS A 44 3.53 4.96 -1.46
CA LYS A 44 4.22 4.31 -0.34
C LYS A 44 3.37 4.25 0.92
N GLU A 45 2.58 5.28 1.23
CA GLU A 45 1.72 5.28 2.43
C GLU A 45 0.67 4.17 2.40
N VAL A 46 0.09 3.86 1.23
CA VAL A 46 -0.84 2.74 1.13
C VAL A 46 -0.08 1.44 1.37
N VAL A 47 1.11 1.29 0.81
CA VAL A 47 1.97 0.13 1.07
C VAL A 47 2.31 0.01 2.56
N ASP A 48 2.64 1.13 3.20
CA ASP A 48 3.02 1.23 4.62
C ASP A 48 1.84 0.89 5.56
N GLU A 49 0.65 1.41 5.26
CA GLU A 49 -0.55 1.07 6.02
C GLU A 49 -0.92 -0.41 5.84
N PHE A 50 -0.74 -0.98 4.64
CA PHE A 50 -0.92 -2.42 4.43
C PHE A 50 0.14 -3.25 5.16
N ASP A 51 1.42 -2.85 5.10
CA ASP A 51 2.54 -3.47 5.84
C ASP A 51 2.32 -3.43 7.36
N GLN A 52 1.72 -2.36 7.88
CA GLN A 52 1.39 -2.21 9.30
C GLN A 52 0.12 -2.98 9.72
N MET A 53 -0.85 -3.12 8.82
CA MET A 53 -2.11 -3.83 9.10
C MET A 53 -2.02 -5.33 8.84
N ASP A 54 -1.09 -5.77 7.97
CA ASP A 54 -0.85 -7.19 7.72
C ASP A 54 -0.09 -7.77 8.92
N GLU A 55 -0.77 -8.66 9.66
CA GLU A 55 -0.17 -9.40 10.77
C GLU A 55 0.80 -10.51 10.26
N GLY A 56 0.92 -10.66 8.94
CA GLY A 56 1.80 -11.61 8.27
C GLY A 56 3.27 -11.21 8.36
N ASP A 57 4.14 -12.19 8.08
CA ASP A 57 5.59 -12.08 8.19
C ASP A 57 6.13 -10.72 7.72
N LEU A 58 6.73 -9.98 8.67
CA LEU A 58 7.45 -8.71 8.46
C LEU A 58 8.54 -8.82 7.37
N LEU A 59 8.88 -10.02 6.91
CA LEU A 59 9.97 -10.32 5.98
C LEU A 59 9.56 -10.23 4.51
N ASP A 60 8.28 -10.07 4.17
CA ASP A 60 7.80 -9.96 2.80
C ASP A 60 7.09 -8.64 2.55
N ALA A 61 7.33 -8.03 1.38
CA ALA A 61 6.64 -6.80 1.01
C ALA A 61 5.15 -7.08 0.74
N PRO A 62 4.27 -6.08 0.93
CA PRO A 62 2.87 -6.20 0.54
C PRO A 62 2.78 -6.54 -0.96
N ARG A 63 2.13 -7.67 -1.27
CA ARG A 63 1.91 -8.13 -2.64
C ARG A 63 0.55 -7.67 -3.12
N PHE A 64 0.49 -7.11 -4.32
CA PHE A 64 -0.76 -6.69 -4.93
C PHE A 64 -1.18 -7.67 -6.02
N THR A 65 -2.48 -7.79 -6.26
CA THR A 65 -3.00 -8.55 -7.39
C THR A 65 -3.09 -7.63 -8.59
N CYS A 66 -2.47 -8.02 -9.70
CA CYS A 66 -2.54 -7.28 -10.95
C CYS A 66 -3.96 -7.31 -11.51
N GLU A 67 -4.55 -6.15 -11.80
CA GLU A 67 -5.91 -6.05 -12.37
C GLU A 67 -6.00 -6.65 -13.79
N ASN A 68 -4.88 -6.70 -14.51
CA ASN A 68 -4.85 -7.18 -15.90
C ASN A 68 -4.80 -8.71 -16.02
N CYS A 69 -4.01 -9.39 -15.16
CA CYS A 69 -3.79 -10.83 -15.28
C CYS A 69 -4.10 -11.63 -14.01
N GLY A 70 -4.49 -10.98 -12.91
CA GLY A 70 -4.68 -11.63 -11.61
C GLY A 70 -3.40 -12.15 -10.98
N GLY A 71 -2.24 -11.77 -11.53
CA GLY A 71 -0.93 -12.23 -11.08
C GLY A 71 -0.41 -11.44 -9.88
N GLU A 72 0.61 -11.98 -9.22
CA GLU A 72 1.26 -11.31 -8.09
C GLU A 72 2.15 -10.17 -8.57
N MET A 73 2.01 -9.02 -7.92
CA MET A 73 2.83 -7.83 -8.15
C MET A 73 3.75 -7.61 -6.97
N TYR A 74 4.98 -7.25 -7.29
CA TYR A 74 6.05 -7.08 -6.32
C TYR A 74 6.70 -5.71 -6.51
N PRO A 75 7.09 -5.01 -5.43
CA PRO A 75 7.71 -3.71 -5.57
C PRO A 75 9.09 -3.81 -6.21
N GLU A 76 9.38 -2.94 -7.17
CA GLU A 76 10.70 -2.79 -7.79
C GLU A 76 11.73 -2.40 -6.72
N HIS A 77 11.38 -1.41 -5.89
CA HIS A 77 12.18 -0.92 -4.77
C HIS A 77 11.30 -0.31 -3.69
N TYR A 78 11.20 -0.96 -2.53
CA TYR A 78 10.43 -0.48 -1.38
C TYR A 78 11.25 -0.59 -0.09
N LYS A 79 11.13 0.42 0.77
CA LYS A 79 11.70 0.40 2.12
C LYS A 79 10.56 0.49 3.12
N SER A 80 10.32 -0.56 3.89
CA SER A 80 9.29 -0.59 4.92
C SER A 80 9.68 0.25 6.14
N ILE A 81 8.70 0.59 6.96
CA ILE A 81 8.91 1.26 8.26
C ILE A 81 9.78 0.45 9.21
N HIS A 82 9.78 -0.87 9.07
CA HIS A 82 10.61 -1.78 9.86
C HIS A 82 12.10 -1.74 9.47
N GLY A 83 12.45 -0.94 8.45
CA GLY A 83 13.83 -0.79 7.98
C GLY A 83 14.25 -1.88 6.98
N LEU A 84 13.31 -2.70 6.52
CA LEU A 84 13.56 -3.72 5.52
C LEU A 84 13.48 -3.12 4.12
N GLU A 85 14.42 -3.50 3.26
CA GLU A 85 14.48 -3.06 1.89
C GLU A 85 14.17 -4.23 0.97
N TYR A 86 13.11 -4.08 0.19
CA TYR A 86 12.62 -5.06 -0.76
C TYR A 86 12.98 -4.59 -2.16
N LYS A 87 13.67 -5.46 -2.91
CA LYS A 87 14.08 -5.18 -4.28
C LYS A 87 13.67 -6.34 -5.16
N LEU A 88 12.93 -6.05 -6.22
CA LEU A 88 12.54 -7.05 -7.20
C LEU A 88 13.75 -7.76 -7.83
N SER A 89 14.86 -7.03 -8.00
CA SER A 89 16.09 -7.58 -8.57
C SER A 89 16.73 -8.69 -7.73
N ASP A 90 16.51 -8.70 -6.41
CA ASP A 90 16.96 -9.79 -5.53
C ASP A 90 16.06 -11.03 -5.71
N TYR A 91 14.76 -10.80 -5.90
CA TYR A 91 13.78 -11.88 -6.13
C TYR A 91 13.99 -12.60 -7.47
N GLN A 92 14.30 -11.88 -8.55
CA GLN A 92 14.52 -12.46 -9.89
C GLN A 92 15.86 -13.19 -10.06
N LYS A 93 16.81 -13.05 -9.12
CA LYS A 93 18.14 -13.67 -9.21
C LYS A 93 18.22 -15.08 -8.61
N LYS A 94 17.12 -15.59 -8.05
CA LYS A 94 17.06 -16.88 -7.38
C LYS A 94 16.57 -17.97 -8.34
#